data_AF-A0A520WCT2-F1
#
_entry.id   AF-A0A520WCT2-F1
#
_cell.length_a   1.000
_cell.length_b   1.000
_cell.length_c   1.000
_cell.angle_alpha   90.00
_cell.angle_beta   90.00
_cell.angle_gamma   90.00
#
_symmetry.space_group_name_H-M   'P 1'
#
loop_
_entity.id
_entity.type
_entity.pdbx_description
1 polymer ?
#
loop_
_entity_poly.entity_id
_entity_poly.type
_entity_poly.pdbx_seq_one_letter_code
_entity_poly.pdbx_strand_id
1 'polypeptide(L)'
;SAAERHYRREDPGEIVIDEVAGMMLTLLWLPSGWMPFLVGFLAFRFFDIVKPFPARLAERLPGGVGVMADDLVAGLYGYASVWTVLWLLPAGVT
;
A
#
# COMPACT_ATOMS: atom_id res chain seq x y z
N SER A 1 -4.11 19.59 2.00
CA SER A 1 -5.02 18.92 2.95
C SER A 1 -5.20 19.77 4.22
N ALA A 2 -6.09 19.39 5.15
CA ALA A 2 -6.19 20.07 6.46
C ALA A 2 -4.90 19.91 7.30
N ALA A 3 -4.22 18.77 7.15
CA ALA A 3 -2.92 18.51 7.77
C ALA A 3 -1.82 19.42 7.23
N GLU A 4 -1.70 19.60 5.91
CA GLU A 4 -0.71 20.50 5.31
C GLU A 4 -0.83 21.94 5.84
N ARG A 5 -2.07 22.42 6.07
CA ARG A 5 -2.30 23.75 6.67
C ARG A 5 -1.88 23.82 8.14
N HIS A 6 -2.02 22.73 8.88
CA HIS A 6 -1.64 22.64 10.29
C HIS A 6 -0.12 22.56 10.46
N TYR A 7 0.54 21.68 9.69
CA TYR A 7 1.98 21.45 9.75
C TYR A 7 2.81 22.40 8.88
N ARG A 8 2.16 23.23 8.04
CA ARG A 8 2.77 24.19 7.10
C ARG A 8 3.82 23.55 6.18
N ARG A 9 3.61 22.29 5.81
CA ARG A 9 4.46 21.50 4.92
C ARG A 9 3.58 20.66 4.01
N GLU A 10 4.05 20.42 2.80
CA GLU A 10 3.48 19.39 1.93
C GLU A 10 3.85 18.02 2.51
N ASP A 11 2.83 17.16 2.61
CA ASP A 11 2.95 15.77 3.07
C ASP A 11 3.74 15.55 4.38
N PRO A 12 3.17 15.95 5.53
CA PRO A 12 3.82 15.75 6.82
C PRO A 12 3.88 14.26 7.17
N GLY A 13 5.09 13.70 7.26
CA GLY A 13 5.30 12.26 7.55
C GLY A 13 4.81 11.76 8.91
N GLU A 14 4.25 12.62 9.76
CA GLU A 14 3.48 12.24 10.95
C GLU A 14 2.07 11.74 10.62
N ILE A 15 1.56 12.06 9.42
CA ILE A 15 0.27 11.59 8.92
C ILE A 15 0.52 10.36 8.09
N VAL A 16 0.18 9.20 8.64
CA VAL A 16 0.43 7.90 7.99
C VAL A 16 -0.87 7.18 7.57
N ILE A 17 -1.90 7.96 7.25
CA ILE A 17 -3.25 7.40 7.03
C ILE A 17 -3.36 6.71 5.66
N ASP A 18 -2.60 7.22 4.71
CA ASP A 18 -2.33 6.73 3.37
C ASP A 18 -1.62 5.38 3.41
N GLU A 19 -0.52 5.23 4.17
CA GLU A 19 0.18 3.95 4.26
C GLU A 19 -0.68 2.91 5.00
N VAL A 20 -1.43 3.34 6.01
CA VAL A 20 -2.40 2.47 6.70
C VAL A 20 -3.49 2.02 5.73
N ALA A 21 -4.04 2.91 4.90
CA ALA A 21 -5.05 2.56 3.92
C ALA A 21 -4.51 1.61 2.84
N GLY A 22 -3.32 1.88 2.30
CA GLY A 22 -2.63 1.01 1.34
C GLY A 22 -2.32 -0.37 1.92
N MET A 23 -1.89 -0.44 3.18
CA MET A 23 -1.63 -1.70 3.87
C MET A 23 -2.93 -2.47 4.18
N MET A 24 -4.00 -1.79 4.59
CA MET A 24 -5.31 -2.42 4.79
C MET A 24 -5.83 -3.03 3.48
N LEU A 25 -5.65 -2.33 2.36
CA LEU A 25 -6.03 -2.82 1.05
C LEU A 25 -5.16 -4.03 0.62
N THR A 26 -3.85 -3.99 0.89
CA THR A 26 -2.94 -5.12 0.63
C THR A 26 -3.41 -6.40 1.35
N LEU A 27 -3.90 -6.26 2.57
CA LEU A 27 -4.31 -7.38 3.42
C LEU A 27 -5.78 -7.78 3.29
N LEU A 28 -6.54 -7.07 2.45
CA LEU A 28 -7.97 -7.30 2.32
C LEU A 28 -8.24 -8.74 1.87
N TRP A 29 -9.20 -9.43 2.49
CA TRP A 29 -9.64 -10.79 2.10
C TRP A 29 -8.55 -11.86 1.95
N LEU A 30 -7.40 -11.70 2.60
CA LEU A 30 -6.39 -12.75 2.66
C LEU A 30 -6.77 -13.85 3.67
N PRO A 31 -6.33 -15.10 3.45
CA PRO A 31 -6.49 -16.15 4.44
C PRO A 31 -5.78 -15.79 5.75
N SER A 32 -6.33 -16.28 6.87
CA SER A 32 -5.76 -16.06 8.19
C SER A 32 -4.41 -16.77 8.33
N GLY A 33 -3.38 -16.04 8.74
CA GLY A 33 -2.06 -16.60 9.02
C GLY A 33 -0.99 -15.52 9.05
N TRP A 34 0.19 -15.84 9.59
CA TRP A 34 1.30 -14.89 9.65
C TRP A 34 1.99 -14.71 8.30
N MET A 35 1.95 -15.73 7.42
CA MET A 35 2.64 -15.71 6.13
C MET A 35 2.02 -14.70 5.14
N PRO A 36 0.69 -14.67 4.89
CA PRO A 36 0.08 -13.65 4.03
C PRO A 36 0.32 -12.24 4.56
N PHE A 37 0.32 -12.05 5.89
CA PHE A 37 0.63 -10.77 6.52
C PHE A 37 2.06 -10.33 6.25
N LEU A 38 3.05 -11.21 6.45
CA LEU A 38 4.46 -10.89 6.23
C LEU A 38 4.75 -10.60 4.76
N VAL A 39 4.25 -11.44 3.86
CA VAL A 39 4.41 -11.24 2.41
C VAL A 39 3.73 -9.95 1.97
N GLY A 40 2.51 -9.69 2.47
CA GLY A 40 1.76 -8.46 2.19
C GLY A 40 2.50 -7.22 2.65
N PHE A 41 3.01 -7.23 3.89
CA PHE A 41 3.78 -6.11 4.44
C PHE A 41 5.03 -5.80 3.60
N LEU A 42 5.81 -6.84 3.26
CA LEU A 42 7.03 -6.66 2.47
C LEU A 42 6.73 -6.21 1.04
N ALA A 43 5.70 -6.79 0.41
CA ALA A 43 5.28 -6.41 -0.93
C ALA A 43 4.77 -4.97 -0.98
N PHE A 44 3.88 -4.58 -0.05
CA PHE A 44 3.39 -3.22 0.07
C PHE A 44 4.54 -2.23 0.19
N ARG A 45 5.45 -2.43 1.16
CA ARG A 45 6.60 -1.53 1.37
C ARG A 45 7.51 -1.46 0.14
N PHE A 46 7.72 -2.57 -0.55
CA PHE A 46 8.47 -2.55 -1.80
C PHE A 46 7.79 -1.66 -2.85
N PHE A 47 6.48 -1.78 -3.03
CA PHE A 47 5.75 -1.00 -4.04
C PHE A 47 5.53 0.47 -3.67
N ASP A 48 5.32 0.76 -2.39
CA ASP A 48 5.27 2.10 -1.83
C ASP A 48 6.61 2.84 -2.04
N ILE A 49 7.75 2.16 -1.87
CA ILE A 49 9.07 2.77 -2.13
C ILE A 49 9.36 2.91 -3.63
N VAL A 50 9.05 1.89 -4.44
CA VAL A 50 9.40 1.89 -5.88
C VAL A 50 8.41 2.71 -6.71
N LYS A 51 7.15 2.74 -6.31
CA LYS A 51 6.01 3.37 -7.02
C LYS A 51 5.99 3.05 -8.52
N PRO A 52 5.84 1.78 -8.94
CA PRO A 52 5.76 1.48 -10.37
C PRO A 52 4.48 2.04 -11.00
N PHE A 53 4.53 2.39 -12.29
CA PHE A 53 3.36 2.90 -13.02
C PHE A 53 2.15 1.95 -12.88
N PRO A 54 0.92 2.46 -12.64
CA PRO A 54 0.52 3.87 -12.53
C PRO A 54 0.68 4.59 -11.18
N ALA A 55 1.29 4.03 -10.12
CA ALA A 55 1.36 4.69 -8.81
C ALA A 55 1.99 6.11 -8.89
N ARG A 56 3.14 6.24 -9.56
CA ARG A 56 3.78 7.55 -9.85
C ARG A 56 2.92 8.55 -10.64
N LEU A 57 1.87 8.09 -11.33
CA LEU A 57 0.96 9.01 -12.02
C LEU A 57 -0.01 9.66 -11.03
N ALA A 58 -0.38 8.95 -9.96
CA ALA A 58 -1.30 9.42 -8.93
C ALA A 58 -0.70 10.59 -8.12
N GLU A 59 0.62 10.63 -7.93
CA GLU A 59 1.35 11.76 -7.32
C GLU A 59 1.15 13.09 -8.07
N ARG A 60 0.69 13.07 -9.33
CA ARG A 60 0.37 14.30 -10.08
C ARG A 60 -0.94 14.94 -9.65
N LEU A 61 -1.76 14.24 -8.86
CA LEU A 61 -2.98 14.81 -8.29
C LEU A 61 -2.62 15.74 -7.12
N PRO A 62 -3.32 16.87 -6.96
CA PRO A 62 -2.94 17.88 -5.98
C PRO A 62 -3.19 17.44 -4.52
N GLY A 63 -2.19 17.67 -3.67
CA GLY A 63 -2.27 17.48 -2.21
C GLY A 63 -2.47 16.02 -1.79
N GLY A 64 -2.96 15.83 -0.56
CA GLY A 64 -3.18 14.48 0.01
C GLY A 64 -4.11 13.52 -0.77
N VAL A 65 -4.76 13.95 -1.85
CA VAL A 65 -5.47 13.02 -2.75
C VAL A 65 -4.48 12.20 -3.58
N GLY A 66 -3.40 12.82 -4.05
CA GLY A 66 -2.35 12.12 -4.80
C GLY A 66 -1.62 11.10 -3.93
N VAL A 67 -1.30 11.51 -2.69
CA VAL A 67 -0.62 10.72 -1.66
C VAL A 67 -1.48 9.57 -1.10
N MET A 68 -2.80 9.72 -1.09
CA MET A 68 -3.66 8.57 -0.77
C MET A 68 -3.76 7.62 -1.97
N ALA A 69 -3.81 8.16 -3.19
CA ALA A 69 -4.06 7.37 -4.39
C ALA A 69 -2.84 6.54 -4.82
N ASP A 70 -1.61 7.04 -4.70
CA ASP A 70 -0.39 6.27 -4.98
C ASP A 70 -0.24 5.09 -4.00
N ASP A 71 -0.52 5.29 -2.72
CA ASP A 71 -0.47 4.25 -1.68
C ASP A 71 -1.55 3.18 -1.84
N LEU A 72 -2.76 3.57 -2.25
CA LEU A 72 -3.80 2.60 -2.62
C LEU A 72 -3.41 1.78 -3.85
N VAL A 73 -2.71 2.38 -4.83
CA VAL A 73 -2.19 1.65 -6.00
C VAL A 73 -1.04 0.72 -5.59
N ALA A 74 -0.12 1.16 -4.73
CA ALA A 74 0.90 0.29 -4.14
C ALA A 74 0.25 -0.88 -3.37
N GLY A 75 -0.84 -0.61 -2.66
CA GLY A 75 -1.64 -1.62 -1.98
C GLY A 75 -2.22 -2.67 -2.92
N LEU A 76 -2.72 -2.26 -4.09
CA LEU A 76 -3.25 -3.20 -5.10
C LEU A 76 -2.16 -4.13 -5.64
N TYR A 77 -0.95 -3.62 -5.85
CA TYR A 77 0.19 -4.46 -6.24
C TYR A 77 0.58 -5.43 -5.12
N GLY A 78 0.57 -4.97 -3.88
CA GLY A 78 0.79 -5.81 -2.70
C GLY A 78 -0.21 -6.96 -2.66
N TYR A 79 -1.50 -6.65 -2.74
CA TYR A 79 -2.60 -7.61 -2.75
C TYR A 79 -2.42 -8.66 -3.86
N ALA A 80 -2.18 -8.22 -5.09
CA ALA A 80 -1.96 -9.12 -6.23
C ALA A 80 -0.72 -10.02 -6.03
N SER A 81 0.35 -9.47 -5.45
CA SER A 81 1.58 -10.21 -5.18
C SER A 81 1.37 -11.29 -4.12
N VAL A 82 0.64 -11.00 -3.04
CA VAL A 82 0.31 -12.01 -2.02
C VAL A 82 -0.50 -13.14 -2.63
N TRP A 83 -1.56 -12.82 -3.37
CA TRP A 83 -2.37 -13.84 -4.05
C TRP A 83 -1.57 -14.68 -5.03
N THR A 84 -0.64 -14.06 -5.77
CA THR A 84 0.26 -14.79 -6.67
C THR A 84 1.13 -15.77 -5.90
N VAL A 85 1.71 -15.34 -4.77
CA VAL A 85 2.51 -16.23 -3.91
C VAL A 85 1.67 -17.36 -3.34
N LEU A 86 0.49 -17.06 -2.78
CA LEU A 86 -0.40 -18.09 -2.20
C LEU A 86 -0.85 -19.10 -3.25
N TRP A 87 -1.11 -18.67 -4.48
CA TRP A 87 -1.50 -19.55 -5.57
C TRP A 87 -0.36 -20.48 -6.03
N LEU A 88 0.89 -20.02 -5.93
CA LEU A 88 2.08 -20.82 -6.28
C LEU A 88 2.49 -21.78 -5.15
N LEU A 89 2.07 -21.52 -3.91
CA LEU A 89 2.39 -22.38 -2.77
C LEU A 89 1.50 -23.63 -2.75
N PRO A 90 2.05 -24.80 -2.34
CA PRO A 90 1.22 -25.98 -2.12
C PRO A 90 0.22 -25.73 -0.99
N ALA A 91 -0.99 -26.31 -1.11
CA ALA A 91 -2.10 -26.12 -0.17
C ALA A 91 -1.83 -26.50 1.31
N GLY A 92 -0.66 -27.09 1.62
CA GLY A 92 -0.23 -27.39 2.99
C GLY A 92 0.62 -26.30 3.64
N VAL A 93 0.93 -25.20 2.93
CA VAL A 93 1.77 -24.09 3.40
C VAL A 93 0.94 -22.82 3.68
N THR A 94 -0.25 -22.73 3.10
CA THR A 94 -1.24 -21.65 3.25
C THR A 94 -2.08 -21.85 4.50
#